data_AF-A0A7Y4WTP7-F1
#
_entry.id   AF-A0A7Y4WTP7-F1
#
_cell.length_a   1.000
_cell.length_b   1.000
_cell.length_c   1.000
_cell.angle_alpha   90.00
_cell.angle_beta   90.00
_cell.angle_gamma   90.00
#
_symmetry.space_group_name_H-M   'P 1'
#
loop_
_entity.id
_entity.type
_entity.pdbx_description
1 polymer ?
#
loop_
_entity_poly.entity_id
_entity_poly.type
_entity_poly.pdbx_seq_one_letter_code
_entity_poly.pdbx_strand_id
1 'polypeptide(L)'
;MRHVFLGASAGTLLLVAAVAVVWPPVLWSLVAIVPLIIRGVADMLQTRQAVRRNFPLIGHGRYLLEQIRPEINQYFVESNHDGRPFSRNDRSVVYQRAKGDLDTLPFGTQRDVYSVGYEWINHSLAPAEPDHACSRVLVGNAACAQPYAASIFNVSAMSYGSLSKNAILALNAGARAGSFAHNTGEGGISPHHLEPGGDLIWQIGTGYFGCRTPEGRFDLEAYAQRATLPAVKMIEVKLSQGAKPGHGGILPAAKLTPELVAIRGVEPGRDVVSPPAHTAFCSPIGLLQELQQLR
;
A
#
# COMPACT_ATOMS: atom_id res chain seq x y z
N MET A 1 45.68 -18.77 -14.10
CA MET A 1 45.26 -17.71 -15.05
C MET A 1 46.27 -16.58 -15.19
N ARG A 2 46.85 -16.02 -14.13
CA ARG A 2 47.91 -14.98 -14.24
C ARG A 2 49.14 -15.43 -15.06
N HIS A 3 49.70 -16.60 -14.74
CA HIS A 3 50.83 -17.17 -15.49
C HIS A 3 50.45 -17.55 -16.92
N VAL A 4 49.19 -17.96 -17.14
CA VAL A 4 48.65 -18.26 -18.47
C VAL A 4 48.54 -16.99 -19.31
N PHE A 5 48.08 -15.87 -18.71
CA PHE A 5 48.01 -14.57 -19.38
C PHE A 5 49.40 -14.05 -19.76
N LEU A 6 50.38 -14.14 -18.85
CA LEU A 6 51.76 -13.73 -19.12
C LEU A 6 52.41 -14.61 -20.20
N GLY A 7 52.21 -15.93 -20.12
CA GLY A 7 52.72 -16.88 -21.13
C GLY A 7 52.09 -16.66 -22.50
N ALA A 8 50.77 -16.45 -22.57
CA ALA A 8 50.07 -16.10 -23.81
C ALA A 8 50.52 -14.75 -24.36
N SER A 9 50.71 -13.73 -23.51
CA SER A 9 51.18 -12.40 -23.94
C SER A 9 52.59 -12.47 -24.54
N ALA A 10 53.50 -13.22 -23.90
CA ALA A 10 54.84 -13.45 -24.42
C ALA A 10 54.82 -14.24 -25.74
N GLY A 11 54.00 -15.29 -25.82
CA GLY A 11 53.80 -16.07 -27.04
C GLY A 11 53.28 -15.25 -28.21
N THR A 12 52.29 -14.37 -27.96
CA THR A 12 51.74 -13.47 -28.99
C THR A 12 52.79 -12.46 -29.47
N LEU A 13 53.61 -11.88 -28.58
CA LEU A 13 54.68 -10.96 -28.97
C LEU A 13 55.77 -11.67 -29.79
N LEU A 14 56.15 -12.90 -29.42
CA LEU A 14 57.10 -13.71 -30.18
C LEU A 14 56.55 -14.10 -31.57
N LEU A 15 55.26 -14.42 -31.65
CA LEU A 15 54.60 -14.71 -32.92
C LEU A 15 54.59 -13.49 -33.84
N VAL A 16 54.23 -12.31 -33.32
CA VAL A 16 54.26 -11.06 -34.09
C VAL A 16 55.68 -10.75 -34.57
N ALA A 17 56.69 -10.96 -33.72
CA ALA A 17 58.10 -10.78 -34.10
C ALA A 17 58.54 -11.76 -35.20
N ALA A 18 58.15 -13.03 -35.12
CA ALA A 18 58.48 -14.04 -36.14
C ALA A 18 57.80 -13.72 -37.48
N VAL A 19 56.53 -13.29 -37.47
CA VAL A 19 55.79 -12.91 -38.68
C VAL A 19 56.35 -11.62 -39.27
N ALA A 20 56.84 -10.68 -38.44
CA ALA A 20 57.40 -9.41 -38.92
C ALA A 20 58.65 -9.58 -39.78
N VAL A 21 59.37 -10.70 -39.63
CA VAL A 21 60.53 -11.06 -40.48
C VAL A 21 60.10 -11.30 -41.93
N VAL A 22 58.90 -11.86 -42.13
CA VAL A 22 58.36 -12.20 -43.46
C VAL A 22 57.41 -11.11 -43.97
N TRP A 23 56.67 -10.45 -43.08
CA TRP A 23 55.66 -9.44 -43.41
C TRP A 23 55.69 -8.28 -42.40
N PRO A 24 56.54 -7.26 -42.62
CA PRO A 24 56.71 -6.13 -41.71
C PRO A 24 55.43 -5.36 -41.30
N PRO A 25 54.38 -5.24 -42.15
CA PRO A 25 53.12 -4.60 -41.77
C PRO A 25 52.42 -5.21 -40.55
N VAL A 26 52.73 -6.46 -40.16
CA VAL A 26 52.15 -7.08 -38.95
C VAL A 26 52.46 -6.29 -37.67
N LEU A 27 53.51 -5.46 -37.67
CA LEU A 27 53.87 -4.61 -36.52
C LEU A 27 52.75 -3.64 -36.14
N TRP A 28 51.87 -3.26 -37.07
CA TRP A 28 50.68 -2.45 -36.76
C TRP A 28 49.73 -3.13 -35.77
N SER A 29 49.72 -4.47 -35.69
CA SER A 29 48.94 -5.21 -34.69
C SER A 29 49.38 -4.91 -33.24
N LEU A 30 50.64 -4.49 -33.03
CA LEU A 30 51.15 -4.11 -31.71
C LEU A 30 50.42 -2.90 -31.13
N VAL A 31 49.88 -2.01 -31.98
CA VAL A 31 49.06 -0.88 -31.55
C VAL A 31 47.82 -1.35 -30.78
N ALA A 32 47.26 -2.52 -31.12
CA ALA A 32 46.14 -3.12 -30.40
C ALA A 32 46.60 -4.04 -29.25
N ILE A 33 47.67 -4.82 -29.46
CA ILE A 33 48.12 -5.85 -28.52
C ILE A 33 48.79 -5.24 -27.28
N VAL A 34 49.67 -4.25 -27.46
CA VAL A 34 50.44 -3.66 -26.35
C VAL A 34 49.53 -2.99 -25.30
N PRO A 35 48.52 -2.18 -25.66
CA PRO A 35 47.58 -1.63 -24.67
C PRO A 35 46.83 -2.70 -23.88
N LEU A 36 46.43 -3.81 -24.50
CA LEU A 36 45.75 -4.92 -23.82
C LEU A 36 46.68 -5.64 -22.83
N ILE A 37 47.95 -5.83 -23.18
CA ILE A 37 48.95 -6.40 -22.27
C ILE A 37 49.18 -5.46 -21.08
N ILE A 38 49.38 -4.16 -21.32
CA ILE A 38 49.53 -3.14 -20.27
C ILE A 38 48.31 -3.15 -19.35
N ARG A 39 47.11 -3.19 -19.95
CA ARG A 39 45.84 -3.20 -19.22
C ARG A 39 45.68 -4.44 -18.34
N GLY A 40 46.06 -5.62 -18.84
CA GLY A 40 46.02 -6.87 -18.09
C GLY A 40 47.08 -6.92 -16.97
N VAL A 41 48.28 -6.39 -17.21
CA VAL A 41 49.30 -6.24 -16.16
C VAL A 41 48.82 -5.29 -15.06
N ALA A 42 48.20 -4.16 -15.43
CA ALA A 42 47.59 -3.25 -14.47
C ALA A 42 46.48 -3.92 -13.64
N ASP A 43 45.69 -4.83 -14.23
CA ASP A 43 44.71 -5.63 -13.48
C ASP A 43 45.33 -6.60 -12.48
N MET A 44 46.51 -7.13 -12.78
CA MET A 44 47.24 -8.04 -11.89
C MET A 44 47.85 -7.33 -10.68
N LEU A 45 48.27 -6.08 -10.88
CA LEU A 45 48.93 -5.27 -9.86
C LEU A 45 47.95 -4.60 -8.89
N GLN A 46 46.73 -4.27 -9.34
CA GLN A 46 45.74 -3.67 -8.45
C GLN A 46 45.25 -4.65 -7.36
N THR A 47 44.94 -4.12 -6.18
CA THR A 47 44.51 -4.90 -4.99
C THR A 47 43.03 -4.77 -4.66
N ARG A 48 42.29 -3.88 -5.34
CA ARG A 48 40.89 -3.54 -5.04
C ARG A 48 39.88 -4.61 -5.47
N GLN A 49 40.09 -5.27 -6.60
CA GLN A 49 39.14 -6.21 -7.20
C GLN A 49 39.79 -7.58 -7.42
N ALA A 50 39.46 -8.56 -6.58
CA ALA A 50 40.05 -9.90 -6.61
C ALA A 50 39.83 -10.63 -7.95
N VAL A 51 38.66 -10.46 -8.58
CA VAL A 51 38.32 -11.11 -9.86
C VAL A 51 39.22 -10.63 -10.99
N ARG A 52 39.37 -9.31 -11.19
CA ARG A 52 40.28 -8.76 -12.21
C ARG A 52 41.73 -9.10 -11.94
N ARG A 53 42.12 -9.17 -10.66
CA ARG A 53 43.46 -9.59 -10.26
C ARG A 53 43.76 -11.04 -10.66
N ASN A 54 42.79 -11.93 -10.54
CA ASN A 54 42.95 -13.35 -10.86
C ASN A 54 42.74 -13.66 -12.35
N PHE A 55 41.93 -12.87 -13.04
CA PHE A 55 41.57 -13.02 -14.46
C PHE A 55 41.81 -11.70 -15.20
N PRO A 56 43.06 -11.40 -15.60
CA PRO A 56 43.41 -10.18 -16.33
C PRO A 56 42.63 -10.07 -17.64
N LEU A 57 42.15 -8.87 -17.99
CA LEU A 57 41.27 -8.58 -19.14
C LEU A 57 39.88 -9.22 -19.09
N ILE A 58 39.78 -10.53 -18.88
CA ILE A 58 38.50 -11.28 -18.92
C ILE A 58 37.62 -10.94 -17.72
N GLY A 59 38.21 -10.60 -16.57
CA GLY A 59 37.49 -10.23 -15.36
C GLY A 59 36.56 -9.02 -15.54
N HIS A 60 36.79 -8.17 -16.55
CA HIS A 60 35.90 -7.07 -16.93
C HIS A 60 34.55 -7.54 -17.44
N GLY A 61 34.52 -8.67 -18.14
CA GLY A 61 33.28 -9.23 -18.69
C GLY A 61 32.26 -9.52 -17.59
N ARG A 62 32.72 -9.96 -16.40
CA ARG A 62 31.83 -10.16 -15.25
C ARG A 62 31.11 -8.86 -14.86
N TYR A 63 31.84 -7.76 -14.75
CA TYR A 63 31.25 -6.48 -14.32
C TYR A 63 30.36 -5.87 -15.40
N LEU A 64 30.68 -6.09 -16.67
CA LEU A 64 29.79 -5.75 -17.78
C LEU A 64 28.47 -6.54 -17.70
N LEU A 65 28.55 -7.85 -17.46
CA LEU A 65 27.36 -8.69 -17.30
C LEU A 65 26.58 -8.35 -16.02
N GLU A 66 27.25 -7.96 -14.94
CA GLU A 66 26.59 -7.47 -13.72
C GLU A 66 25.80 -6.17 -13.98
N GLN A 67 26.28 -5.29 -14.86
CA GLN A 67 25.56 -4.09 -15.27
C GLN A 67 24.34 -4.38 -16.14
N ILE A 68 24.39 -5.41 -16.99
CA ILE A 68 23.29 -5.81 -17.91
C ILE A 68 22.30 -6.78 -17.22
N ARG A 69 22.70 -7.36 -16.08
CA ARG A 69 21.90 -8.34 -15.34
C ARG A 69 20.51 -7.82 -14.96
N PRO A 70 20.32 -6.58 -14.46
CA PRO A 70 19.00 -6.09 -14.07
C PRO A 70 18.00 -6.12 -15.23
N GLU A 71 18.41 -5.68 -16.41
CA GLU A 71 17.58 -5.62 -17.61
C GLU A 71 17.26 -7.03 -18.10
N ILE A 72 18.25 -7.92 -18.17
CA ILE A 72 18.01 -9.32 -18.56
C ILE A 72 17.03 -9.98 -17.58
N ASN A 73 17.22 -9.76 -16.28
CA ASN A 73 16.35 -10.34 -15.27
C ASN A 73 14.91 -9.83 -15.42
N GLN A 74 14.72 -8.53 -15.56
CA GLN A 74 13.40 -7.90 -15.71
C GLN A 74 12.63 -8.36 -16.96
N TYR A 75 13.30 -8.56 -18.09
CA TYR A 75 12.63 -8.88 -19.36
C TYR A 75 12.49 -10.38 -19.63
N PHE A 76 13.47 -11.19 -19.21
CA PHE A 76 13.54 -12.61 -19.59
C PHE A 76 13.38 -13.60 -18.43
N VAL A 77 13.62 -13.19 -17.18
CA VAL A 77 13.68 -14.12 -16.04
C VAL A 77 12.56 -13.88 -15.02
N GLU A 78 12.23 -12.62 -14.76
CA GLU A 78 11.20 -12.21 -13.82
C GLU A 78 9.84 -12.75 -14.25
N SER A 79 9.12 -13.36 -13.30
CA SER A 79 7.78 -13.86 -13.56
C SER A 79 6.82 -12.70 -13.83
N ASN A 80 5.65 -13.01 -14.38
CA ASN A 80 4.66 -11.97 -14.68
C ASN A 80 4.14 -11.23 -13.44
N HIS A 81 4.35 -11.75 -12.22
CA HIS A 81 3.78 -11.27 -10.96
C HIS A 81 4.78 -10.77 -9.92
N ASP A 82 6.06 -11.18 -9.99
CA ASP A 82 7.01 -10.93 -8.89
C ASP A 82 7.65 -9.53 -8.92
N GLY A 83 7.46 -8.77 -10.00
CA GLY A 83 8.09 -7.47 -10.18
C GLY A 83 7.68 -6.43 -9.16
N ARG A 84 8.68 -5.72 -8.61
CA ARG A 84 8.50 -4.61 -7.66
C ARG A 84 9.07 -3.31 -8.25
N PRO A 85 8.39 -2.16 -8.09
CA PRO A 85 7.10 -1.95 -7.42
C PRO A 85 5.89 -2.40 -8.24
N PHE A 86 6.05 -2.63 -9.55
CA PHE A 86 4.98 -3.06 -10.44
C PHE A 86 5.40 -4.32 -11.18
N SER A 87 4.46 -5.26 -11.28
CA SER A 87 4.70 -6.52 -11.98
C SER A 87 4.78 -6.30 -13.50
N ARG A 88 5.24 -7.31 -14.24
CA ARG A 88 5.21 -7.24 -15.71
C ARG A 88 3.78 -7.15 -16.24
N ASN A 89 2.83 -7.84 -15.61
CA ASN A 89 1.41 -7.75 -15.96
C ASN A 89 0.87 -6.31 -15.78
N ASP A 90 1.20 -5.66 -14.67
CA ASP A 90 0.74 -4.28 -14.43
C ASP A 90 1.26 -3.33 -15.51
N ARG A 91 2.55 -3.47 -15.88
CA ARG A 91 3.18 -2.67 -16.94
C ARG A 91 2.57 -2.96 -18.31
N SER A 92 2.31 -4.23 -18.64
CA SER A 92 1.74 -4.59 -19.95
C SER A 92 0.34 -4.03 -20.13
N VAL A 93 -0.49 -4.04 -19.10
CA VAL A 93 -1.83 -3.44 -19.13
C VAL A 93 -1.75 -1.94 -19.42
N VAL A 94 -0.84 -1.22 -18.76
CA VAL A 94 -0.64 0.22 -19.03
C VAL A 94 -0.21 0.46 -20.49
N TYR A 95 0.72 -0.34 -21.02
CA TYR A 95 1.17 -0.21 -22.41
C TYR A 95 0.07 -0.53 -23.43
N GLN A 96 -0.72 -1.58 -23.19
CA GLN A 96 -1.83 -1.95 -24.07
C GLN A 96 -2.88 -0.84 -24.12
N ARG A 97 -3.25 -0.29 -22.96
CA ARG A 97 -4.18 0.84 -22.86
C ARG A 97 -3.65 2.09 -23.55
N ALA A 98 -2.37 2.40 -23.38
CA ALA A 98 -1.74 3.54 -24.05
C ALA A 98 -1.74 3.41 -25.58
N LYS A 99 -1.76 2.18 -26.11
CA LYS A 99 -1.78 1.89 -27.55
C LYS A 99 -3.19 1.70 -28.12
N GLY A 100 -4.22 1.65 -27.28
CA GLY A 100 -5.60 1.35 -27.71
C GLY A 100 -5.81 -0.12 -28.10
N ASP A 101 -4.92 -1.01 -27.67
CA ASP A 101 -5.06 -2.46 -27.89
C ASP A 101 -6.13 -3.03 -26.95
N LEU A 102 -6.80 -4.12 -27.37
CA LEU A 102 -7.82 -4.81 -26.57
C LEU A 102 -7.24 -5.30 -25.23
N ASP A 103 -7.83 -4.85 -24.11
CA ASP A 103 -7.42 -5.09 -22.71
C ASP A 103 -7.77 -6.51 -22.19
N THR A 104 -8.09 -7.45 -23.08
CA THR A 104 -8.60 -8.78 -22.67
C THR A 104 -7.63 -9.89 -23.05
N LEU A 105 -6.83 -10.30 -22.06
CA LEU A 105 -6.07 -11.54 -22.10
C LEU A 105 -6.86 -12.60 -21.32
N PRO A 106 -7.37 -13.66 -21.96
CA PRO A 106 -7.91 -14.80 -21.23
C PRO A 106 -6.75 -15.47 -20.49
N PHE A 107 -6.76 -15.39 -19.16
CA PHE A 107 -5.79 -16.06 -18.31
C PHE A 107 -6.49 -17.04 -17.38
N GLY A 108 -5.95 -18.26 -17.32
CA GLY A 108 -6.19 -19.15 -16.18
C GLY A 108 -5.47 -18.65 -14.94
N THR A 109 -5.63 -19.36 -13.81
CA THR A 109 -4.98 -18.98 -12.56
C THR A 109 -3.46 -19.02 -12.69
N GLN A 110 -2.83 -17.85 -12.73
CA GLN A 110 -1.37 -17.70 -12.76
C GLN A 110 -0.72 -17.67 -11.36
N ARG A 111 -1.55 -17.53 -10.31
CA ARG A 111 -1.12 -17.57 -8.91
C ARG A 111 -0.93 -19.01 -8.47
N ASP A 112 0.09 -19.24 -7.65
CA ASP A 112 0.25 -20.53 -6.98
C ASP A 112 -0.83 -20.68 -5.90
N VAL A 113 -1.91 -21.37 -6.25
CA VAL A 113 -3.03 -21.60 -5.35
C VAL A 113 -2.65 -22.52 -4.18
N TYR A 114 -1.57 -23.27 -4.31
CA TYR A 114 -1.07 -24.17 -3.25
C TYR A 114 -0.04 -23.48 -2.35
N SER A 115 0.28 -22.21 -2.61
CA SER A 115 1.21 -21.46 -1.77
C SER A 115 0.66 -21.29 -0.35
N VAL A 116 1.55 -21.34 0.63
CA VAL A 116 1.19 -21.15 2.04
C VAL A 116 0.55 -19.77 2.20
N GLY A 117 -0.68 -19.74 2.73
CA GLY A 117 -1.48 -18.52 2.93
C GLY A 117 -2.43 -18.18 1.79
N TYR A 118 -2.45 -18.96 0.70
CA TYR A 118 -3.51 -18.86 -0.29
C TYR A 118 -4.78 -19.55 0.23
N GLU A 119 -5.84 -18.79 0.42
CA GLU A 119 -7.15 -19.29 0.86
C GLU A 119 -8.12 -19.34 -0.32
N TRP A 120 -8.90 -20.42 -0.41
CA TRP A 120 -10.03 -20.51 -1.33
C TRP A 120 -11.24 -21.09 -0.61
N ILE A 121 -12.42 -20.76 -1.13
CA ILE A 121 -13.68 -21.33 -0.67
C ILE A 121 -14.13 -22.34 -1.72
N ASN A 122 -14.24 -23.61 -1.32
CA ASN A 122 -14.75 -24.66 -2.21
C ASN A 122 -16.25 -24.47 -2.40
N HIS A 123 -16.70 -24.67 -3.64
CA HIS A 123 -18.12 -24.78 -3.91
C HIS A 123 -18.71 -25.99 -3.18
N SER A 124 -19.80 -25.78 -2.44
CA SER A 124 -20.58 -26.88 -1.86
C SER A 124 -21.59 -27.38 -2.89
N LEU A 125 -21.51 -28.67 -3.23
CA LEU A 125 -22.52 -29.36 -4.05
C LEU A 125 -23.86 -29.55 -3.30
N ALA A 126 -23.87 -29.31 -1.99
CA ALA A 126 -25.05 -29.33 -1.14
C ALA A 126 -25.19 -27.95 -0.47
N PRO A 127 -25.78 -26.95 -1.16
CA PRO A 127 -26.03 -25.65 -0.55
C PRO A 127 -27.01 -25.80 0.61
N ALA A 128 -26.65 -25.25 1.77
CA ALA A 128 -27.55 -25.14 2.91
C ALA A 128 -28.37 -23.84 2.80
N GLU A 129 -29.62 -23.87 3.27
CA GLU A 129 -30.37 -22.62 3.46
C GLU A 129 -29.73 -21.83 4.62
N PRO A 130 -29.41 -20.55 4.42
CA PRO A 130 -28.79 -19.74 5.46
C PRO A 130 -29.75 -19.54 6.62
N ASP A 131 -29.32 -19.91 7.83
CA ASP A 131 -30.07 -19.58 9.04
C ASP A 131 -29.99 -18.07 9.31
N HIS A 132 -31.10 -17.38 9.06
CA HIS A 132 -31.21 -15.96 9.30
C HIS A 132 -31.10 -15.60 10.80
N ALA A 133 -31.32 -16.53 11.73
CA ALA A 133 -31.07 -16.30 13.15
C ALA A 133 -29.58 -16.11 13.46
N CYS A 134 -28.69 -16.73 12.70
CA CYS A 134 -27.23 -16.58 12.83
C CYS A 134 -26.65 -15.35 12.12
N SER A 135 -27.50 -14.50 11.52
CA SER A 135 -27.05 -13.30 10.78
C SER A 135 -26.68 -12.12 11.68
N ARG A 136 -26.78 -12.27 13.00
CA ARG A 136 -26.54 -11.20 13.97
C ARG A 136 -25.61 -11.62 15.10
N VAL A 137 -24.85 -10.65 15.59
CA VAL A 137 -23.91 -10.78 16.71
C VAL A 137 -24.29 -9.77 17.78
N LEU A 138 -24.40 -10.22 19.02
CA LEU A 138 -24.61 -9.32 20.16
C LEU A 138 -23.32 -8.57 20.47
N VAL A 139 -23.36 -7.24 20.34
CA VAL A 139 -22.27 -6.33 20.72
C VAL A 139 -22.63 -5.65 22.03
N GLY A 140 -21.77 -5.82 23.03
CA GLY A 140 -21.99 -5.33 24.40
C GLY A 140 -21.89 -6.47 25.42
N ASN A 141 -21.64 -6.11 26.68
CA ASN A 141 -21.58 -7.03 27.81
C ASN A 141 -22.34 -6.45 29.01
N ALA A 142 -22.18 -7.01 30.20
CA ALA A 142 -22.84 -6.54 31.42
C ALA A 142 -22.53 -5.07 31.80
N ALA A 143 -21.45 -4.48 31.26
CA ALA A 143 -21.09 -3.08 31.49
C ALA A 143 -21.66 -2.13 30.40
N CYS A 144 -22.40 -2.64 29.42
CA CYS A 144 -23.02 -1.84 28.37
C CYS A 144 -24.48 -1.55 28.73
N ALA A 145 -24.84 -0.27 28.85
CA ALA A 145 -26.22 0.14 29.13
C ALA A 145 -27.19 -0.22 27.99
N GLN A 146 -26.69 -0.34 26.77
CA GLN A 146 -27.49 -0.61 25.58
C GLN A 146 -26.80 -1.64 24.66
N PRO A 147 -26.85 -2.95 25.00
CA PRO A 147 -26.37 -3.99 24.10
C PRO A 147 -27.11 -3.94 22.76
N TYR A 148 -26.38 -4.19 21.67
CA TYR A 148 -26.92 -4.10 20.32
C TYR A 148 -26.73 -5.42 19.58
N ALA A 149 -27.82 -6.02 19.10
CA ALA A 149 -27.75 -7.14 18.18
C ALA A 149 -27.41 -6.61 16.79
N ALA A 150 -26.15 -6.57 16.41
CA ALA A 150 -25.69 -6.06 15.12
C ALA A 150 -25.84 -7.12 14.02
N SER A 151 -26.22 -6.71 12.81
CA SER A 151 -26.07 -7.57 11.63
C SER A 151 -24.59 -7.86 11.37
N ILE A 152 -24.26 -9.02 10.82
CA ILE A 152 -22.89 -9.30 10.31
C ILE A 152 -22.54 -8.43 9.09
N PHE A 153 -23.56 -7.91 8.39
CA PHE A 153 -23.42 -6.96 7.29
C PHE A 153 -23.94 -5.58 7.72
N ASN A 154 -23.07 -4.57 7.71
CA ASN A 154 -23.40 -3.18 8.02
C ASN A 154 -22.84 -2.24 6.95
N VAL A 155 -23.29 -0.99 6.94
CA VAL A 155 -22.73 0.02 6.02
C VAL A 155 -21.44 0.58 6.61
N SER A 156 -20.34 0.40 5.88
CA SER A 156 -19.00 0.83 6.27
C SER A 156 -18.85 2.35 6.41
N ALA A 157 -17.89 2.74 7.23
CA ALA A 157 -17.60 4.13 7.60
C ALA A 157 -17.22 5.01 6.39
N MET A 158 -18.06 5.99 6.06
CA MET A 158 -17.75 7.00 5.05
C MET A 158 -18.35 8.36 5.42
N SER A 159 -17.49 9.38 5.56
CA SER A 159 -17.92 10.66 6.13
C SER A 159 -18.81 11.49 5.20
N TYR A 160 -19.79 12.18 5.77
CA TYR A 160 -20.45 13.30 5.09
C TYR A 160 -19.42 14.41 4.78
N GLY A 161 -19.38 14.85 3.52
CA GLY A 161 -18.32 15.70 2.95
C GLY A 161 -17.35 14.93 2.03
N SER A 162 -17.13 13.64 2.30
CA SER A 162 -16.58 12.71 1.31
C SER A 162 -17.69 12.18 0.41
N LEU A 163 -18.83 11.82 1.01
CA LEU A 163 -20.07 11.46 0.33
C LEU A 163 -21.03 12.66 0.25
N SER A 164 -21.90 12.63 -0.76
CA SER A 164 -22.98 13.61 -0.92
C SER A 164 -24.12 13.35 0.06
N LYS A 165 -24.96 14.37 0.29
CA LYS A 165 -26.19 14.27 1.10
C LYS A 165 -27.05 13.07 0.67
N ASN A 166 -27.29 12.93 -0.62
CA ASN A 166 -28.17 11.89 -1.16
C ASN A 166 -27.60 10.48 -0.93
N ALA A 167 -26.27 10.32 -0.97
CA ALA A 167 -25.63 9.05 -0.65
C ALA A 167 -25.85 8.67 0.82
N ILE A 168 -25.67 9.62 1.76
CA ILE A 168 -25.90 9.38 3.19
C ILE A 168 -27.37 9.00 3.45
N LEU A 169 -28.32 9.74 2.86
CA LEU A 169 -29.75 9.44 2.99
C LEU A 169 -30.09 8.05 2.46
N ALA A 170 -29.59 7.69 1.28
CA ALA A 170 -29.84 6.37 0.67
C ALA A 170 -29.24 5.24 1.49
N LEU A 171 -28.01 5.41 1.99
CA LEU A 171 -27.33 4.40 2.81
C LEU A 171 -28.03 4.18 4.14
N ASN A 172 -28.42 5.25 4.85
CA ASN A 172 -29.13 5.10 6.11
C ASN A 172 -30.56 4.57 5.91
N ALA A 173 -31.26 4.98 4.85
CA ALA A 173 -32.57 4.41 4.49
C ALA A 173 -32.49 2.90 4.20
N GLY A 174 -31.46 2.48 3.46
CA GLY A 174 -31.16 1.07 3.22
C GLY A 174 -30.82 0.32 4.51
N ALA A 175 -30.04 0.94 5.39
CA ALA A 175 -29.71 0.38 6.70
C ALA A 175 -30.97 0.17 7.56
N ARG A 176 -31.89 1.15 7.58
CA ARG A 176 -33.19 1.01 8.25
C ARG A 176 -34.01 -0.14 7.67
N ALA A 177 -34.14 -0.20 6.35
CA ALA A 177 -34.93 -1.23 5.68
C ALA A 177 -34.36 -2.65 5.92
N GLY A 178 -33.03 -2.77 5.94
CA GLY A 178 -32.33 -4.04 6.18
C GLY A 178 -32.08 -4.36 7.66
N SER A 179 -32.48 -3.50 8.60
CA SER A 179 -32.09 -3.62 10.02
C SER A 179 -30.58 -3.74 10.23
N PHE A 180 -29.80 -2.99 9.44
CA PHE A 180 -28.36 -2.83 9.55
C PHE A 180 -28.03 -1.52 10.27
N ALA A 181 -26.81 -1.41 10.77
CA ALA A 181 -26.27 -0.14 11.24
C ALA A 181 -25.50 0.58 10.13
N HIS A 182 -25.59 1.91 10.10
CA HIS A 182 -24.79 2.76 9.22
C HIS A 182 -23.69 3.46 10.00
N ASN A 183 -22.44 3.22 9.62
CA ASN A 183 -21.31 3.90 10.21
C ASN A 183 -21.11 5.30 9.59
N THR A 184 -21.12 6.33 10.43
CA THR A 184 -21.10 7.75 10.02
C THR A 184 -19.80 8.19 9.36
N GLY A 185 -18.72 7.42 9.53
CA GLY A 185 -17.37 7.91 9.29
C GLY A 185 -16.95 8.99 10.29
N GLU A 186 -15.72 9.48 10.13
CA GLU A 186 -15.10 10.43 11.06
C GLU A 186 -15.72 11.84 11.08
N GLY A 187 -16.62 12.15 10.14
CA GLY A 187 -17.08 13.53 9.89
C GLY A 187 -18.11 14.08 10.89
N GLY A 188 -18.44 13.31 11.93
CA GLY A 188 -19.54 13.60 12.84
C GLY A 188 -20.91 13.13 12.32
N ILE A 189 -21.94 13.30 13.15
CA ILE A 189 -23.31 12.90 12.83
C ILE A 189 -24.01 14.07 12.13
N SER A 190 -24.31 13.92 10.85
CA SER A 190 -25.10 14.92 10.11
C SER A 190 -26.61 14.70 10.27
N PRO A 191 -27.45 15.73 10.05
CA PRO A 191 -28.91 15.56 10.01
C PRO A 191 -29.37 14.48 9.03
N HIS A 192 -28.64 14.30 7.93
CA HIS A 192 -28.93 13.29 6.91
C HIS A 192 -28.69 11.84 7.37
N HIS A 193 -27.87 11.64 8.41
CA HIS A 193 -27.77 10.32 9.04
C HIS A 193 -28.99 10.01 9.91
N LEU A 194 -29.62 11.05 10.48
CA LEU A 194 -30.73 10.92 11.43
C LEU A 194 -32.09 10.87 10.72
N GLU A 195 -32.25 11.63 9.64
CA GLU A 195 -33.52 11.81 8.92
C GLU A 195 -34.19 10.49 8.49
N PRO A 196 -33.48 9.49 7.92
CA PRO A 196 -34.12 8.25 7.52
C PRO A 196 -34.42 7.32 8.71
N GLY A 197 -33.82 7.54 9.89
CA GLY A 197 -34.12 6.82 11.13
C GLY A 197 -33.53 5.42 11.25
N GLY A 198 -32.47 5.10 10.49
CA GLY A 198 -31.70 3.85 10.66
C GLY A 198 -30.71 3.94 11.82
N ASP A 199 -30.32 2.79 12.36
CA ASP A 199 -29.33 2.69 13.43
C ASP A 199 -27.95 3.18 12.98
N LEU A 200 -27.20 3.78 13.90
CA LEU A 200 -25.89 4.36 13.64
C LEU A 200 -24.78 3.71 14.45
N ILE A 201 -23.62 3.57 13.79
CA ILE A 201 -22.32 3.44 14.43
C ILE A 201 -21.64 4.79 14.32
N TRP A 202 -21.50 5.52 15.41
CA TRP A 202 -20.83 6.80 15.38
C TRP A 202 -19.32 6.60 15.45
N GLN A 203 -18.61 6.93 14.36
CA GLN A 203 -17.17 6.80 14.31
C GLN A 203 -16.47 8.09 14.76
N ILE A 204 -15.56 7.96 15.70
CA ILE A 204 -14.72 9.03 16.24
C ILE A 204 -13.30 8.85 15.70
N GLY A 205 -12.88 9.75 14.82
CA GLY A 205 -11.50 9.86 14.34
C GLY A 205 -10.65 10.80 15.18
N THR A 206 -9.38 10.94 14.83
CA THR A 206 -8.39 11.76 15.55
C THR A 206 -8.68 13.26 15.53
N GLY A 207 -9.52 13.72 14.59
CA GLY A 207 -9.98 15.11 14.52
C GLY A 207 -11.16 15.43 15.45
N TYR A 208 -11.74 14.42 16.12
CA TYR A 208 -12.87 14.51 17.05
C TYR A 208 -14.07 15.31 16.54
N PHE A 209 -14.35 15.25 15.23
CA PHE A 209 -15.43 16.03 14.64
C PHE A 209 -16.78 15.65 15.27
N GLY A 210 -17.55 16.68 15.64
CA GLY A 210 -18.81 16.54 16.38
C GLY A 210 -18.66 16.35 17.90
N CYS A 211 -17.43 16.23 18.43
CA CYS A 211 -17.14 16.12 19.87
C CYS A 211 -15.78 16.76 20.22
N ARG A 212 -15.53 17.95 19.68
CA ARG A 212 -14.27 18.68 19.87
C ARG A 212 -14.48 20.07 20.44
N THR A 213 -13.47 20.55 21.16
CA THR A 213 -13.34 21.98 21.50
C THR A 213 -12.90 22.78 20.27
N PRO A 214 -13.01 24.12 20.29
CA PRO A 214 -12.47 24.98 19.23
C PRO A 214 -10.99 24.73 18.94
N GLU A 215 -10.20 24.40 19.97
CA GLU A 215 -8.77 24.06 19.84
C GLU A 215 -8.51 22.66 19.26
N GLY A 216 -9.55 21.87 19.01
CA GLY A 216 -9.45 20.53 18.44
C GLY A 216 -9.09 19.43 19.43
N ARG A 217 -9.30 19.67 20.74
CA ARG A 217 -9.21 18.63 21.76
C ARG A 217 -10.55 17.92 21.89
N PHE A 218 -10.54 16.72 22.46
CA PHE A 218 -11.76 15.98 22.75
C PHE A 218 -12.62 16.73 23.79
N ASP A 219 -13.91 16.79 23.54
CA ASP A 219 -14.90 17.44 24.41
C ASP A 219 -15.92 16.39 24.90
N LEU A 220 -15.88 16.12 26.21
CA LEU A 220 -16.70 15.11 26.86
C LEU A 220 -18.19 15.48 26.89
N GLU A 221 -18.52 16.76 27.02
CA GLU A 221 -19.92 17.20 27.06
C GLU A 221 -20.54 17.08 25.67
N ALA A 222 -19.83 17.57 24.65
CA ALA A 222 -20.26 17.42 23.27
C ALA A 222 -20.38 15.94 22.89
N TYR A 223 -19.44 15.10 23.33
CA TYR A 223 -19.51 13.64 23.18
C TYR A 223 -20.79 13.06 23.78
N ALA A 224 -21.06 13.33 25.06
CA ALA A 224 -22.21 12.78 25.77
C ALA A 224 -23.54 13.13 25.08
N GLN A 225 -23.67 14.36 24.57
CA GLN A 225 -24.84 14.80 23.81
C GLN A 225 -25.08 13.99 22.52
N ARG A 226 -24.02 13.56 21.83
CA ARG A 226 -24.15 12.76 20.58
C ARG A 226 -24.27 11.27 20.88
N ALA A 227 -23.50 10.78 21.84
CA ALA A 227 -23.49 9.37 22.26
C ALA A 227 -24.87 8.90 22.76
N THR A 228 -25.63 9.79 23.39
CA THR A 228 -26.97 9.50 23.95
C THR A 228 -28.11 9.66 22.95
N LEU A 229 -27.82 10.00 21.69
CA LEU A 229 -28.85 10.07 20.66
C LEU A 229 -29.48 8.68 20.45
N PRO A 230 -30.83 8.55 20.39
CA PRO A 230 -31.48 7.25 20.26
C PRO A 230 -31.05 6.43 19.04
N ALA A 231 -30.62 7.09 17.96
CA ALA A 231 -30.12 6.45 16.75
C ALA A 231 -28.72 5.84 16.91
N VAL A 232 -27.90 6.33 17.85
CA VAL A 232 -26.54 5.83 18.07
C VAL A 232 -26.62 4.54 18.88
N LYS A 233 -26.22 3.43 18.26
CA LYS A 233 -26.22 2.10 18.88
C LYS A 233 -24.83 1.64 19.30
N MET A 234 -23.82 2.11 18.59
CA MET A 234 -22.42 1.77 18.84
C MET A 234 -21.54 2.99 18.55
N ILE A 235 -20.38 3.03 19.20
CA ILE A 235 -19.37 4.06 19.00
C ILE A 235 -18.07 3.36 18.61
N GLU A 236 -17.49 3.79 17.49
CA GLU A 236 -16.25 3.25 16.97
C GLU A 236 -15.12 4.27 17.12
N VAL A 237 -14.16 3.99 18.00
CA VAL A 237 -12.94 4.80 18.11
C VAL A 237 -11.94 4.32 17.07
N LYS A 238 -11.76 5.11 16.01
CA LYS A 238 -10.91 4.73 14.90
C LYS A 238 -9.45 5.06 15.19
N LEU A 239 -8.60 4.05 15.28
CA LEU A 239 -7.16 4.22 15.52
C LEU A 239 -6.35 4.43 14.23
N SER A 240 -6.78 3.84 13.11
CA SER A 240 -6.08 3.91 11.82
C SER A 240 -7.03 3.57 10.66
N GLN A 241 -6.59 3.79 9.42
CA GLN A 241 -7.27 3.30 8.21
C GLN A 241 -6.30 2.62 7.25
N GLY A 242 -6.77 1.56 6.58
CA GLY A 242 -5.96 0.80 5.62
C GLY A 242 -5.47 1.63 4.43
N ALA A 243 -6.24 2.62 3.97
CA ALA A 243 -5.86 3.44 2.81
C ALA A 243 -4.70 4.41 3.08
N LYS A 244 -4.49 4.83 4.34
CA LYS A 244 -3.37 5.70 4.73
C LYS A 244 -3.03 5.50 6.21
N PRO A 245 -2.28 4.44 6.55
CA PRO A 245 -1.80 4.23 7.92
C PRO A 245 -0.95 5.43 8.38
N GLY A 246 -1.14 5.85 9.64
CA GLY A 246 -0.32 6.89 10.26
C GLY A 246 -0.61 8.34 9.84
N HIS A 247 -1.68 8.59 9.08
CA HIS A 247 -2.11 9.95 8.70
C HIS A 247 -3.58 10.18 9.05
N GLY A 248 -3.91 11.38 9.52
CA GLY A 248 -5.29 11.77 9.77
C GLY A 248 -6.09 12.05 8.50
N GLY A 249 -7.41 12.16 8.64
CA GLY A 249 -8.32 12.68 7.61
C GLY A 249 -7.92 14.07 7.12
N ILE A 250 -8.05 14.33 5.81
CA ILE A 250 -7.88 15.68 5.24
C ILE A 250 -9.18 16.03 4.54
N LEU A 251 -9.80 17.15 4.94
CA LEU A 251 -10.93 17.73 4.22
C LEU A 251 -10.49 19.09 3.65
N PRO A 252 -10.43 19.24 2.31
CA PRO A 252 -10.09 20.52 1.68
C PRO A 252 -11.11 21.62 2.03
N ALA A 253 -10.63 22.85 2.19
CA ALA A 253 -11.42 24.04 2.50
C ALA A 253 -12.55 24.26 1.47
N ALA A 254 -12.27 23.98 0.19
CA ALA A 254 -13.23 24.09 -0.90
C ALA A 254 -14.48 23.20 -0.72
N LYS A 255 -14.41 22.16 0.12
CA LYS A 255 -15.53 21.28 0.45
C LYS A 255 -16.24 21.65 1.75
N LEU A 256 -15.74 22.62 2.53
CA LEU A 256 -16.35 23.06 3.78
C LEU A 256 -17.55 23.98 3.50
N THR A 257 -18.73 23.39 3.41
CA THR A 257 -19.98 24.14 3.45
C THR A 257 -20.28 24.62 4.88
N PRO A 258 -21.11 25.67 5.06
CA PRO A 258 -21.54 26.10 6.39
C PRO A 258 -22.15 24.97 7.24
N GLU A 259 -22.83 24.03 6.59
CA GLU A 259 -23.37 22.83 7.23
C GLU A 259 -22.26 21.91 7.77
N LEU A 260 -21.22 21.64 6.97
CA LEU A 260 -20.09 20.82 7.40
C LEU A 260 -19.29 21.48 8.53
N VAL A 261 -19.15 22.80 8.50
CA VAL A 261 -18.54 23.61 9.57
C VAL A 261 -19.29 23.42 10.89
N ALA A 262 -20.62 23.52 10.86
CA ALA A 262 -21.48 23.33 12.04
C ALA A 262 -21.44 21.90 12.58
N ILE A 263 -21.50 20.89 11.70
CA ILE A 263 -21.45 19.47 12.11
C ILE A 263 -20.09 19.12 12.72
N ARG A 264 -19.01 19.61 12.11
CA ARG A 264 -17.64 19.22 12.50
C ARG A 264 -17.08 20.04 13.66
N GLY A 265 -17.62 21.23 13.93
CA GLY A 265 -17.09 22.15 14.96
C GLY A 265 -15.72 22.69 14.57
N VAL A 266 -15.58 23.16 13.32
CA VAL A 266 -14.31 23.67 12.76
C VAL A 266 -14.48 25.09 12.23
N GLU A 267 -13.39 25.84 12.10
CA GLU A 267 -13.43 27.18 11.51
C GLU A 267 -13.59 27.12 9.97
N PRO A 268 -14.39 28.01 9.36
CA PRO A 268 -14.54 28.07 7.91
C PRO A 268 -13.27 28.62 7.23
N GLY A 269 -13.07 28.24 5.96
CA GLY A 269 -12.08 28.88 5.08
C GLY A 269 -10.64 28.35 5.19
N ARG A 270 -10.38 27.30 5.96
CA ARG A 270 -9.08 26.61 6.03
C ARG A 270 -9.23 25.11 5.83
N ASP A 271 -8.19 24.47 5.31
CA ASP A 271 -8.15 23.02 5.21
C ASP A 271 -8.21 22.40 6.60
N VAL A 272 -9.01 21.34 6.77
CA VAL A 272 -9.08 20.62 8.03
C VAL A 272 -8.22 19.37 7.93
N VAL A 273 -7.08 19.40 8.62
CA VAL A 273 -6.18 18.27 8.75
C VAL A 273 -6.34 17.68 10.15
N SER A 274 -6.68 16.40 10.21
CA SER A 274 -6.77 15.67 11.47
C SER A 274 -5.37 15.24 11.92
N PRO A 275 -5.07 15.23 13.23
CA PRO A 275 -3.83 14.69 13.74
C PRO A 275 -3.59 13.22 13.31
N PRO A 276 -2.34 12.75 13.27
CA PRO A 276 -2.04 11.35 12.93
C PRO A 276 -2.46 10.34 14.02
N ALA A 277 -2.66 10.81 15.26
CA ALA A 277 -3.06 10.01 16.40
C ALA A 277 -4.06 10.77 17.28
N HIS A 278 -4.80 10.03 18.10
CA HIS A 278 -5.67 10.61 19.13
C HIS A 278 -4.83 11.36 20.16
N THR A 279 -5.21 12.60 20.49
CA THR A 279 -4.55 13.41 21.52
C THR A 279 -5.08 13.16 22.94
N ALA A 280 -6.20 12.43 23.10
CA ALA A 280 -6.81 12.13 24.40
C ALA A 280 -6.01 11.07 25.17
N PHE A 281 -5.31 10.19 24.45
CA PHE A 281 -4.49 9.13 25.03
C PHE A 281 -3.22 8.92 24.22
N CYS A 282 -2.14 8.49 24.88
CA CYS A 282 -0.84 8.25 24.24
C CYS A 282 -0.32 6.81 24.37
N SER A 283 -1.10 5.92 25.01
CA SER A 283 -0.71 4.52 25.22
C SER A 283 -1.93 3.60 25.12
N PRO A 284 -1.74 2.28 24.90
CA PRO A 284 -2.83 1.32 24.94
C PRO A 284 -3.58 1.30 26.27
N ILE A 285 -2.89 1.52 27.40
CA ILE A 285 -3.53 1.62 28.72
C ILE A 285 -4.37 2.89 28.81
N GLY A 286 -3.84 4.02 28.33
CA GLY A 286 -4.58 5.28 28.27
C GLY A 286 -5.85 5.16 27.41
N LEU A 287 -5.77 4.46 26.27
CA LEU A 287 -6.96 4.16 25.45
C LEU A 287 -8.01 3.40 26.26
N LEU A 288 -7.62 2.37 27.02
CA LEU A 288 -8.58 1.60 27.81
C LEU A 288 -9.22 2.43 28.93
N GLN A 289 -8.46 3.32 29.55
CA GLN A 289 -8.97 4.25 30.57
C GLN A 289 -9.96 5.24 29.98
N GLU A 290 -9.65 5.84 28.83
CA GLU A 290 -10.56 6.71 28.09
C GLU A 290 -11.83 5.96 27.69
N LEU A 291 -11.71 4.76 27.12
CA LEU A 291 -12.88 3.93 26.78
C LEU A 291 -13.75 3.57 27.99
N GLN A 292 -13.18 3.50 29.19
CA GLN A 292 -13.95 3.29 30.41
C GLN A 292 -14.73 4.55 30.82
N GLN A 293 -14.18 5.74 30.60
CA GLN A 293 -14.87 7.01 30.85
C GLN A 293 -16.01 7.28 29.85
N LEU A 294 -15.86 6.79 28.61
CA LEU A 294 -16.84 6.98 27.54
C LEU A 294 -18.06 6.04 27.62
N ARG A 295 -18.02 5.00 28.47
CA ARG A 295 -19.09 4.02 28.65
C ARG A 295 -20.06 4.44 29.76
#